data_AF-A0AAV1ZXP3-F1
#
_entry.id   AF-A0AAV1ZXP3-F1
#
_cell.length_a   1.000
_cell.length_b   1.000
_cell.length_c   1.000
_cell.angle_alpha   90.00
_cell.angle_beta   90.00
_cell.angle_gamma   90.00
#
_symmetry.space_group_name_H-M   'P 1'
#
loop_
_entity.id
_entity.type
_entity.pdbx_description
1 polymer ?
#
loop_
_entity_poly.entity_id
_entity_poly.type
_entity_poly.pdbx_seq_one_letter_code
_entity_poly.pdbx_strand_id
1 'polypeptide(L)'
;MSILFKNKAVSYVVRFFRRTIELITRFVLFLKYCGRAKKLADIEDPILLEPACNLAAKIRRGEIRSSDVVKSYISRIEAVQPLINAYVDQRFEEAFEEAKMVDALISSGTKTVEEMERETPFLGVPFSAKEAVSVK
;
A
#
# COMPACT_ATOMS: atom_id res chain seq x y z
N MET A 1 35.12 -4.41 6.97
CA MET A 1 34.71 -3.43 5.93
C MET A 1 35.57 -2.16 5.93
N SER A 2 36.87 -2.21 6.29
CA SER A 2 37.71 -1.02 6.48
C SER A 2 39.06 -1.07 5.73
N ILE A 3 39.36 -2.17 5.05
CA ILE A 3 40.66 -2.37 4.35
C ILE A 3 40.52 -2.19 2.83
N LEU A 4 39.33 -2.45 2.24
CA LEU A 4 39.08 -2.35 0.79
C LEU A 4 39.10 -0.91 0.24
N PHE A 5 39.00 0.12 1.09
CA PHE A 5 38.94 1.53 0.67
C PHE A 5 40.29 2.29 0.72
N LYS A 6 41.38 1.68 1.19
CA LYS A 6 42.70 2.36 1.26
C LYS A 6 43.40 2.49 -0.11
N ASN A 7 43.03 1.67 -1.09
CA ASN A 7 43.68 1.65 -2.39
C ASN A 7 42.92 2.54 -3.39
N LYS A 8 43.54 3.65 -3.82
CA LYS A 8 42.92 4.64 -4.72
C LYS A 8 42.44 3.98 -6.02
N ALA A 9 43.18 3.01 -6.55
CA ALA A 9 42.80 2.27 -7.76
C ALA A 9 41.50 1.49 -7.59
N VAL A 10 41.33 0.79 -6.45
CA VAL A 10 40.09 0.05 -6.13
C VAL A 10 38.90 1.01 -6.02
N SER A 11 39.09 2.16 -5.39
CA SER A 11 38.04 3.20 -5.28
C SER A 11 37.64 3.77 -6.66
N TYR A 12 38.60 4.01 -7.55
CA TYR A 12 38.31 4.44 -8.93
C TYR A 12 37.51 3.40 -9.71
N VAL A 13 37.90 2.14 -9.62
CA VAL A 13 37.21 1.03 -10.30
C VAL A 13 35.77 0.88 -9.79
N VAL A 14 35.57 0.89 -8.46
CA VAL A 14 34.22 0.82 -7.87
C VAL A 14 33.37 2.03 -8.28
N ARG A 15 33.94 3.25 -8.30
CA ARG A 15 33.23 4.46 -8.76
C ARG A 15 32.85 4.38 -10.23
N PHE A 16 33.74 3.85 -11.07
CA PHE A 16 33.46 3.65 -12.49
C PHE A 16 32.31 2.67 -12.70
N PHE A 17 32.36 1.49 -12.07
CA PHE A 17 31.26 0.51 -12.14
C PHE A 17 29.94 1.08 -11.64
N ARG A 18 29.94 1.76 -10.48
CA ARG A 18 28.73 2.41 -9.95
C ARG A 18 28.17 3.42 -10.95
N ARG A 19 29.03 4.26 -11.55
CA ARG A 19 28.60 5.28 -12.52
C ARG A 19 28.04 4.65 -13.79
N THR A 20 28.66 3.59 -14.28
CA THR A 20 28.16 2.83 -15.44
C THR A 20 26.80 2.21 -15.15
N ILE A 21 26.63 1.58 -13.98
CA ILE A 21 25.33 1.04 -13.55
C ILE A 21 24.28 2.17 -13.42
N GLU A 22 24.62 3.30 -12.80
CA GLU A 22 23.73 4.47 -12.70
C GLU A 22 23.28 4.96 -14.09
N LEU A 23 24.21 5.07 -15.04
CA LEU A 23 23.91 5.52 -16.41
C LEU A 23 23.02 4.53 -17.16
N ILE A 24 23.33 3.24 -17.08
CA ILE A 24 22.52 2.17 -17.70
C ILE A 24 21.11 2.16 -17.09
N THR A 25 21.00 2.17 -15.76
CA THR A 25 19.70 2.20 -15.07
C THR A 25 18.90 3.43 -15.46
N ARG A 26 19.52 4.62 -15.48
CA ARG A 26 18.85 5.85 -15.94
C ARG A 26 18.40 5.75 -17.38
N PHE A 27 19.20 5.17 -18.27
CA PHE A 27 18.84 4.99 -19.67
C PHE A 27 17.67 4.01 -19.83
N VAL A 28 17.68 2.88 -19.13
CA VAL A 28 16.57 1.90 -19.14
C VAL A 28 15.30 2.50 -18.56
N LEU A 29 15.39 3.20 -17.42
CA LEU A 29 14.25 3.90 -16.82
C LEU A 29 13.77 5.02 -17.74
N PHE A 30 14.66 5.77 -18.37
CA PHE A 30 14.30 6.76 -19.38
C PHE A 30 13.52 6.10 -20.51
N LEU A 31 14.01 5.02 -21.13
CA LEU A 31 13.24 4.33 -22.19
C LEU A 31 11.89 3.79 -21.71
N LYS A 32 11.80 3.32 -20.46
CA LYS A 32 10.57 2.73 -19.89
C LYS A 32 9.55 3.78 -19.45
N TYR A 33 10.01 4.92 -18.93
CA TYR A 33 9.18 5.96 -18.32
C TYR A 33 9.15 7.27 -19.13
N CYS A 34 9.90 7.38 -20.25
CA CYS A 34 9.71 8.42 -21.25
C CYS A 34 8.51 8.09 -22.12
N GLY A 35 7.35 8.30 -21.54
CA GLY A 35 6.07 8.31 -22.21
C GLY A 35 5.15 9.29 -21.50
N ARG A 36 4.07 9.67 -22.17
CA ARG A 36 3.02 10.47 -21.52
C ARG A 36 2.31 9.56 -20.51
N ALA A 37 2.16 10.02 -19.27
CA ALA A 37 1.42 9.28 -18.26
C ALA A 37 0.01 8.97 -18.79
N LYS A 38 -0.38 7.69 -18.77
CA LYS A 38 -1.72 7.27 -19.16
C LYS A 38 -2.72 7.87 -18.17
N LYS A 39 -3.83 8.42 -18.67
CA LYS A 39 -4.91 8.90 -17.80
C LYS A 39 -5.45 7.69 -17.03
N LEU A 40 -5.55 7.81 -15.71
CA LEU A 40 -6.20 6.79 -14.89
C LEU A 40 -7.70 6.81 -15.13
N ALA A 41 -8.33 5.63 -15.04
CA ALA A 41 -9.79 5.55 -14.99
C ALA A 41 -10.30 6.37 -13.80
N ASP A 42 -11.44 7.01 -13.97
CA ASP A 42 -12.07 7.79 -12.91
C ASP A 42 -12.47 6.85 -11.74
N ILE A 43 -12.68 7.41 -10.56
CA ILE A 43 -13.05 6.64 -9.37
C ILE A 43 -14.58 6.49 -9.38
N GLU A 44 -15.06 5.27 -9.55
CA GLU A 44 -16.49 4.97 -9.65
C GLU A 44 -17.13 4.73 -8.27
N ASP A 45 -16.40 4.09 -7.36
CA ASP A 45 -16.89 3.77 -6.02
C ASP A 45 -16.67 4.95 -5.05
N PRO A 46 -17.73 5.58 -4.52
CA PRO A 46 -17.62 6.69 -3.58
C PRO A 46 -16.91 6.32 -2.26
N ILE A 47 -16.92 5.04 -1.86
CA ILE A 47 -16.22 4.57 -0.65
C ILE A 47 -14.72 4.87 -0.73
N LEU A 48 -14.14 4.83 -1.94
CA LEU A 48 -12.72 5.10 -2.17
C LEU A 48 -12.35 6.58 -1.99
N LEU A 49 -13.35 7.46 -1.94
CA LEU A 49 -13.20 8.90 -1.74
C LEU A 49 -13.44 9.31 -0.29
N GLU A 50 -13.86 8.38 0.57
CA GLU A 50 -14.16 8.66 1.97
C GLU A 50 -12.88 8.74 2.82
N PRO A 51 -12.76 9.75 3.72
CA PRO A 51 -11.69 9.80 4.69
C PRO A 51 -11.66 8.57 5.62
N ALA A 52 -10.46 8.15 6.03
CA ALA A 52 -10.26 7.01 6.93
C ALA A 52 -11.05 7.13 8.25
N CYS A 53 -11.14 8.32 8.84
CA CYS A 53 -11.92 8.57 10.05
C CYS A 53 -13.42 8.33 9.82
N ASN A 54 -13.95 8.73 8.65
CA ASN A 54 -15.34 8.49 8.29
C ASN A 54 -15.59 7.01 8.06
N LEU A 55 -14.72 6.31 7.33
CA LEU A 55 -14.82 4.87 7.12
C LEU A 55 -14.85 4.12 8.45
N ALA A 56 -13.91 4.42 9.35
CA ALA A 56 -13.86 3.77 10.66
C ALA A 56 -15.16 4.01 11.47
N ALA A 57 -15.69 5.24 11.44
CA ALA A 57 -16.91 5.59 12.15
C ALA A 57 -18.14 4.86 11.56
N LYS A 58 -18.25 4.80 10.22
CA LYS A 58 -19.33 4.07 9.53
C LYS A 58 -19.25 2.56 9.80
N ILE A 59 -18.05 1.98 9.80
CA ILE A 59 -17.82 0.56 10.11
C ILE A 59 -18.22 0.25 11.56
N ARG A 60 -17.77 1.05 12.54
CA ARG A 60 -18.13 0.86 13.96
C ARG A 60 -19.64 0.92 14.19
N ARG A 61 -20.35 1.79 13.46
CA ARG A 61 -21.81 1.91 13.52
C ARG A 61 -22.55 0.83 12.72
N GLY A 62 -21.84 -0.04 12.01
CA GLY A 62 -22.42 -1.08 11.16
C GLY A 62 -23.11 -0.57 9.90
N GLU A 63 -22.85 0.68 9.49
CA GLU A 63 -23.43 1.31 8.29
C GLU A 63 -22.82 0.74 7.00
N ILE A 64 -21.55 0.35 7.06
CA ILE A 64 -20.81 -0.32 5.98
C ILE A 64 -19.99 -1.46 6.56
N ARG A 65 -19.71 -2.48 5.75
CA ARG A 65 -18.87 -3.61 6.15
C ARG A 65 -17.41 -3.33 5.84
N SER A 66 -16.52 -3.75 6.73
CA SER A 66 -15.07 -3.71 6.53
C SER A 66 -14.67 -4.53 5.30
N SER A 67 -15.27 -5.71 5.13
CA SER A 67 -14.98 -6.58 3.98
C SER A 67 -15.36 -5.95 2.62
N ASP A 68 -16.46 -5.20 2.56
CA ASP A 68 -16.87 -4.47 1.35
C ASP A 68 -15.87 -3.34 1.04
N VAL A 69 -15.43 -2.59 2.06
CA VAL A 69 -14.41 -1.55 1.91
C VAL A 69 -13.11 -2.14 1.37
N VAL A 70 -12.58 -3.20 1.99
CA VAL A 70 -11.34 -3.86 1.55
C VAL A 70 -11.46 -4.37 0.12
N LYS A 71 -12.59 -4.98 -0.23
CA LYS A 71 -12.85 -5.46 -1.59
C LYS A 71 -12.83 -4.33 -2.62
N SER A 72 -13.46 -3.20 -2.33
CA SER A 72 -13.44 -2.02 -3.20
C SER A 72 -12.01 -1.50 -3.43
N TYR A 73 -11.18 -1.45 -2.39
CA TYR A 73 -9.78 -1.06 -2.53
C TYR A 73 -8.97 -2.07 -3.36
N ILE A 74 -9.16 -3.38 -3.16
CA ILE A 74 -8.50 -4.42 -3.96
C ILE A 74 -8.86 -4.28 -5.43
N SER A 75 -10.15 -4.18 -5.75
CA SER A 75 -10.61 -4.02 -7.14
C SER A 75 -10.04 -2.75 -7.79
N ARG A 76 -9.94 -1.65 -7.04
CA ARG A 76 -9.28 -0.43 -7.56
C ARG A 76 -7.79 -0.64 -7.80
N ILE A 77 -7.09 -1.30 -6.88
CA ILE A 77 -5.65 -1.59 -7.01
C ILE A 77 -5.41 -2.42 -8.27
N GLU A 78 -6.17 -3.50 -8.46
CA GLU A 78 -6.04 -4.36 -9.65
C GLU A 78 -6.26 -3.58 -10.96
N ALA A 79 -7.23 -2.67 -10.98
CA ALA A 79 -7.52 -1.85 -12.16
C ALA A 79 -6.39 -0.85 -12.49
N VAL A 80 -5.73 -0.26 -11.49
CA VAL A 80 -4.73 0.81 -11.71
C VAL A 80 -3.28 0.32 -11.69
N GLN A 81 -2.99 -0.80 -11.04
CA GLN A 81 -1.65 -1.34 -10.86
C GLN A 81 -0.88 -1.54 -12.18
N PRO A 82 -1.48 -2.02 -13.28
CA PRO A 82 -0.79 -2.13 -14.57
C PRO A 82 -0.32 -0.78 -15.15
N LEU A 83 -0.90 0.34 -14.70
CA LEU A 83 -0.59 1.68 -15.18
C LEU A 83 0.47 2.37 -14.33
N ILE A 84 0.44 2.19 -13.01
CA ILE A 84 1.31 2.92 -12.07
C ILE A 84 2.37 2.05 -11.39
N ASN A 85 2.18 0.74 -11.35
CA ASN A 85 3.07 -0.24 -10.73
C ASN A 85 3.51 0.19 -9.30
N ALA A 86 2.52 0.49 -8.44
CA ALA A 86 2.73 1.04 -7.10
C ALA A 86 2.86 -0.03 -6.00
N TYR A 87 2.17 -1.17 -6.15
CA TYR A 87 2.30 -2.30 -5.22
C TYR A 87 3.41 -3.25 -5.66
N VAL A 88 4.21 -3.72 -4.71
CA VAL A 88 5.32 -4.67 -4.96
C VAL A 88 4.96 -6.07 -4.45
N ASP A 89 4.20 -6.13 -3.37
CA ASP A 89 3.74 -7.36 -2.73
C ASP A 89 2.28 -7.21 -2.29
N GLN A 90 1.55 -8.32 -2.17
CA GLN A 90 0.10 -8.34 -1.94
C GLN A 90 -0.26 -9.28 -0.77
N ARG A 91 -1.00 -8.74 0.21
CA ARG A 91 -1.61 -9.48 1.33
C ARG A 91 -3.15 -9.47 1.26
N PHE A 92 -3.70 -9.52 0.05
CA PHE A 92 -5.13 -9.28 -0.18
C PHE A 92 -6.04 -10.30 0.52
N GLU A 93 -5.67 -11.58 0.45
CA GLU A 93 -6.46 -12.65 1.09
C GLU A 93 -6.53 -12.47 2.60
N GLU A 94 -5.38 -12.27 3.25
CA GLU A 94 -5.28 -12.08 4.69
C GLU A 94 -6.00 -10.81 5.13
N ALA A 95 -5.84 -9.70 4.41
CA ALA A 95 -6.55 -8.45 4.69
C ALA A 95 -8.07 -8.62 4.57
N PHE A 96 -8.55 -9.43 3.61
CA PHE A 96 -9.97 -9.71 3.44
C PHE A 96 -10.53 -10.60 4.57
N GLU A 97 -9.77 -11.60 5.02
CA GLU A 97 -10.14 -12.42 6.18
C GLU A 97 -10.16 -11.61 7.47
N GLU A 98 -9.15 -10.77 7.72
CA GLU A 98 -9.14 -9.83 8.85
C GLU A 98 -10.36 -8.89 8.81
N ALA A 99 -10.75 -8.42 7.63
CA ALA A 99 -11.92 -7.59 7.46
C ALA A 99 -13.24 -8.32 7.79
N LYS A 100 -13.36 -9.61 7.43
CA LYS A 100 -14.50 -10.44 7.84
C LYS A 100 -14.55 -10.65 9.35
N MET A 101 -13.41 -10.77 10.03
CA MET A 101 -13.36 -10.85 11.49
C MET A 101 -13.87 -9.56 12.13
N VAL A 102 -13.54 -8.39 11.55
CA VAL A 102 -14.12 -7.11 11.99
C VAL A 102 -15.64 -7.11 11.81
N ASP A 103 -16.14 -7.51 10.64
CA ASP A 103 -17.60 -7.58 10.41
C ASP A 103 -18.30 -8.48 11.45
N ALA A 104 -17.70 -9.63 11.78
CA ALA A 104 -18.22 -10.54 12.80
C ALA A 104 -18.22 -9.90 14.20
N LEU A 105 -17.17 -9.15 14.55
CA LEU A 105 -17.10 -8.41 15.82
C LEU A 105 -18.17 -7.31 15.91
N ILE A 106 -18.43 -6.58 14.82
CA ILE A 106 -19.51 -5.58 14.78
C ILE A 106 -20.87 -6.28 14.94
N SER A 107 -21.08 -7.37 14.20
CA SER A 107 -22.33 -8.13 14.25
C SER A 107 -22.58 -8.81 15.59
N SER A 108 -21.55 -9.14 16.37
CA SER A 108 -21.70 -9.78 17.68
C SER A 108 -22.17 -8.80 18.76
N GLY A 109 -22.06 -7.49 18.51
CA GLY A 109 -22.47 -6.44 19.47
C GLY A 109 -21.72 -6.49 20.80
N THR A 110 -20.54 -7.14 20.84
CA THR A 110 -19.79 -7.38 22.09
C THR A 110 -19.12 -6.13 22.63
N LYS A 111 -18.91 -5.11 21.78
CA LYS A 111 -18.36 -3.81 22.16
C LYS A 111 -19.29 -2.70 21.68
N THR A 112 -19.40 -1.65 22.48
CA THR A 112 -20.09 -0.42 22.08
C THR A 112 -19.28 0.37 21.06
N VAL A 113 -19.95 1.28 20.35
CA VAL A 113 -19.29 2.16 19.35
C VAL A 113 -18.21 3.00 20.01
N GLU A 114 -18.47 3.50 21.22
CA GLU A 114 -17.57 4.33 22.02
C GLU A 114 -16.34 3.54 22.50
N GLU A 115 -16.51 2.29 22.91
CA GLU A 115 -15.39 1.41 23.28
C GLU A 115 -14.51 1.11 22.06
N MET A 116 -15.12 0.77 20.93
CA MET A 116 -14.38 0.53 19.69
C MET A 116 -13.66 1.77 19.19
N GLU A 117 -14.25 2.97 19.33
CA GLU A 117 -13.62 4.23 18.97
C GLU A 117 -12.38 4.53 19.82
N ARG A 118 -12.46 4.28 21.12
CA ARG A 118 -11.36 4.50 22.06
C ARG A 118 -10.22 3.50 21.86
N GLU A 119 -10.53 2.22 21.71
CA GLU A 119 -9.54 1.13 21.69
C GLU A 119 -8.98 0.86 20.29
N THR A 120 -9.82 1.01 19.27
CA THR A 120 -9.52 0.70 17.87
C THR A 120 -10.04 1.81 16.94
N PRO A 121 -9.47 3.03 17.00
CA PRO A 121 -10.00 4.19 16.29
C PRO A 121 -10.09 4.04 14.76
N PHE A 122 -9.28 3.15 14.18
CA PHE A 122 -9.27 2.81 12.75
C PHE A 122 -9.73 1.37 12.46
N LEU A 123 -10.61 0.81 13.32
CA LEU A 123 -11.16 -0.53 13.14
C LEU A 123 -11.72 -0.73 11.73
N GLY A 124 -11.23 -1.75 11.01
CA GLY A 124 -11.69 -2.13 9.67
C GLY A 124 -11.22 -1.22 8.53
N VAL A 125 -10.37 -0.23 8.79
CA VAL A 125 -9.84 0.65 7.72
C VAL A 125 -8.62 -0.01 7.06
N PRO A 126 -8.62 -0.22 5.73
CA PRO A 126 -7.44 -0.74 5.03
C PRO A 126 -6.30 0.27 5.04
N PHE A 127 -5.06 -0.23 5.09
CA PHE A 127 -3.86 0.57 4.95
C PHE A 127 -2.79 -0.14 4.12
N SER A 128 -1.84 0.62 3.60
CA SER A 128 -0.64 0.09 2.93
C SER A 128 0.60 0.39 3.77
N ALA A 129 1.51 -0.59 3.88
CA ALA A 129 2.84 -0.38 4.45
C ALA A 129 3.88 -0.25 3.33
N LYS A 130 4.93 0.53 3.59
CA LYS A 130 6.10 0.55 2.72
C LYS A 130 6.84 -0.78 2.85
N GLU A 131 7.31 -1.37 1.75
CA GLU A 131 8.01 -2.66 1.75
C GLU A 131 9.20 -2.73 2.72
N ALA A 132 9.88 -1.61 2.95
CA ALA A 132 10.96 -1.51 3.94
C ALA A 132 10.49 -1.70 5.42
N VAL A 133 9.18 -1.79 5.66
CA VAL A 133 8.57 -2.03 6.97
C VAL A 133 8.03 -3.45 6.98
N SER A 134 8.56 -4.27 7.88
CA SER A 134 8.05 -5.63 8.08
C SER A 134 6.64 -5.60 8.64
N VAL A 135 5.75 -6.38 8.02
CA VAL A 135 4.39 -6.63 8.48
C VAL A 135 4.23 -8.13 8.61
N LYS A 136 3.55 -8.57 9.67
CA LYS A 136 3.26 -9.97 9.92
C LYS A 136 2.23 -10.51 8.93
#